data_AF-A0A1D6FC73-F1
#
_entry.id   AF-A0A1D6FC73-F1
#
_cell.length_a   1.000
_cell.length_b   1.000
_cell.length_c   1.000
_cell.angle_alpha   90.00
_cell.angle_beta   90.00
_cell.angle_gamma   90.00
#
_symmetry.space_group_name_H-M   'P 1'
#
loop_
_entity.id
_entity.type
_entity.pdbx_description
1 polymer ?
#
loop_
_entity_poly.entity_id
_entity_poly.type
_entity_poly.pdbx_seq_one_letter_code
_entity_poly.pdbx_strand_id
1 'polypeptide(L)'
;MLGQPLFPGESGVDQLVEIIKVLGTPTREEIKCMNPNYTEFKFPQIKAHPWHKVFHKRMPPEAVDLVSRLLQYSPNLRCTAMEALVHPFFDELRDPNTRLPNGRFLPPLFNFKPHELKGVPSDIVAKLIPEHAKKQCSYVGL
;
A
#
# COMPACT_ATOMS: atom_id res chain seq x y z
N MET A 1 7.02 4.05 11.68
CA MET A 1 7.34 4.76 10.42
C MET A 1 8.65 5.51 10.57
N LEU A 2 9.28 5.96 9.47
CA LEU A 2 10.61 6.58 9.46
C LEU A 2 10.67 7.96 10.13
N GLY A 3 9.54 8.68 10.25
CA GLY A 3 9.51 10.04 10.80
C GLY A 3 10.13 11.11 9.89
N GLN A 4 10.60 10.72 8.70
CA GLN A 4 11.19 11.56 7.66
C GLN A 4 10.79 11.02 6.27
N PRO A 5 10.94 11.81 5.19
CA PRO A 5 10.69 11.33 3.83
C PRO A 5 11.53 10.10 3.50
N LEU A 6 10.92 9.08 2.88
CA LEU A 6 11.63 7.88 2.43
C LEU A 6 12.54 8.17 1.24
N PHE A 7 12.16 9.13 0.39
CA PHE A 7 12.89 9.51 -0.82
C PHE A 7 13.07 11.05 -0.85
N PRO A 8 14.07 11.59 -0.14
CA PRO A 8 14.27 13.03 -0.02
C PRO A 8 15.06 13.59 -1.23
N GLY A 9 14.47 13.56 -2.43
CA GLY A 9 15.08 14.15 -3.62
C GLY A 9 14.91 15.67 -3.70
N GLU A 10 15.96 16.38 -4.11
CA GLU A 10 15.95 17.85 -4.28
C GLU A 10 15.63 18.29 -5.71
N SER A 11 15.74 17.37 -6.67
CA SER A 11 15.37 17.53 -8.08
C SER A 11 14.71 16.26 -8.63
N GLY A 12 14.16 16.31 -9.85
CA GLY A 12 13.59 15.12 -10.49
C GLY A 12 14.60 13.97 -10.69
N VAL A 13 15.86 14.30 -10.95
CA VAL A 13 16.94 13.30 -11.09
C VAL A 13 17.31 12.74 -9.72
N ASP A 14 17.48 13.61 -8.71
CA ASP A 14 17.82 13.17 -7.35
C ASP A 14 16.72 12.30 -6.74
N GLN A 15 15.45 12.64 -7.01
CA GLN A 15 14.31 11.83 -6.59
C GLN A 15 14.39 10.39 -7.12
N LEU A 16 14.79 10.22 -8.39
CA LEU A 16 14.96 8.89 -8.97
C LEU A 16 16.15 8.16 -8.35
N VAL A 17 17.25 8.87 -8.07
CA VAL A 17 18.41 8.30 -7.36
C VAL A 17 18.02 7.80 -5.97
N GLU A 18 17.25 8.57 -5.20
CA GLU A 18 16.75 8.15 -3.88
C GLU A 18 15.86 6.91 -3.95
N ILE A 19 14.98 6.82 -4.97
CA ILE A 19 14.17 5.62 -5.20
C ILE A 19 15.05 4.41 -5.52
N ILE A 20 16.03 4.56 -6.42
CA ILE A 20 16.96 3.49 -6.81
C ILE A 20 17.80 3.00 -5.63
N LYS A 21 18.22 3.89 -4.72
CA LYS A 21 18.97 3.50 -3.51
C LYS A 21 18.19 2.48 -2.68
N VAL A 22 16.86 2.57 -2.64
CA VAL A 22 15.99 1.67 -1.87
C VAL A 22 15.55 0.46 -2.71
N LEU A 23 14.93 0.71 -3.87
CA LEU A 23 14.32 -0.34 -4.70
C LEU A 23 15.34 -1.08 -5.59
N GLY A 24 16.56 -0.58 -5.70
CA GLY A 24 17.54 -1.04 -6.67
C GLY A 24 17.30 -0.45 -8.06
N THR A 25 18.17 -0.79 -9.01
CA THR A 25 18.04 -0.33 -10.39
C THR A 25 16.84 -1.00 -11.07
N PRO A 26 15.91 -0.25 -11.69
CA PRO A 26 14.78 -0.84 -12.38
C PRO A 26 15.25 -1.69 -13.55
N THR A 27 14.56 -2.80 -13.78
CA THR A 27 14.74 -3.65 -14.95
C THR A 27 14.29 -2.94 -16.23
N ARG A 28 14.70 -3.45 -17.39
CA ARG A 28 14.30 -2.89 -18.68
C ARG A 28 12.79 -2.96 -18.88
N GLU A 29 12.17 -4.03 -18.40
CA GLU A 29 10.74 -4.28 -18.45
C GLU A 29 9.98 -3.26 -17.59
N GLU A 30 10.47 -2.98 -16.37
CA GLU A 30 9.90 -1.96 -15.48
C GLU A 30 10.04 -0.55 -16.07
N ILE A 31 11.20 -0.20 -16.62
CA ILE A 31 11.40 1.09 -17.31
C ILE A 31 10.39 1.25 -18.44
N LYS A 32 10.23 0.22 -19.28
CA LYS A 32 9.27 0.24 -20.39
C LYS A 32 7.82 0.35 -19.89
N CYS A 33 7.50 -0.27 -18.76
CA CYS A 33 6.17 -0.18 -18.15
C CYS A 33 5.90 1.22 -17.58
N MET A 34 6.90 1.89 -17.03
CA MET A 34 6.78 3.27 -16.54
C MET A 34 6.67 4.29 -17.67
N ASN A 35 7.53 4.18 -18.68
CA ASN A 35 7.53 5.06 -19.84
C ASN A 35 8.11 4.33 -21.07
N PRO A 36 7.26 3.89 -22.03
CA PRO A 36 7.71 3.18 -23.23
C PRO A 36 8.67 3.99 -24.12
N ASN A 37 8.63 5.32 -24.04
CA ASN A 37 9.48 6.23 -24.82
C ASN A 37 10.84 6.49 -24.15
N TYR A 38 11.07 5.93 -22.97
CA TYR A 38 12.33 6.08 -22.25
C TYR A 38 13.35 5.07 -22.80
N THR A 39 14.04 5.46 -23.88
CA THR A 39 14.85 4.53 -24.67
C THR A 39 16.25 4.30 -24.11
N GLU A 40 16.87 5.30 -23.48
CA GLU A 40 18.27 5.19 -23.05
C GLU A 40 18.60 6.01 -21.80
N PHE A 41 18.76 5.32 -20.67
CA PHE A 41 19.52 5.82 -19.52
C PHE A 41 20.23 4.65 -18.86
N LYS A 42 21.56 4.73 -18.77
CA LYS A 42 22.37 3.74 -18.04
C LYS A 42 22.42 4.16 -16.58
N PHE A 43 21.57 3.56 -15.76
CA PHE A 43 21.74 3.66 -14.31
C PHE A 43 22.92 2.80 -13.86
N PRO A 44 23.70 3.23 -12.85
CA PRO A 44 24.57 2.31 -12.14
C PRO A 44 23.74 1.14 -11.61
N GLN A 45 24.30 -0.06 -11.63
CA GLN A 45 23.63 -1.26 -11.12
C GLN A 45 23.70 -1.26 -9.60
N ILE A 46 22.57 -0.96 -8.95
CA ILE A 46 22.39 -0.88 -7.51
C ILE A 46 21.45 -2.00 -7.11
N LYS A 47 21.86 -2.79 -6.10
CA LYS A 47 21.00 -3.83 -5.53
C LYS A 47 19.97 -3.20 -4.61
N ALA A 48 18.75 -3.72 -4.67
CA ALA A 48 17.69 -3.35 -3.75
C ALA A 48 18.11 -3.53 -2.30
N HIS A 49 17.80 -2.55 -1.45
CA HIS A 49 17.94 -2.69 -0.02
C HIS A 49 16.72 -3.46 0.51
N PRO A 50 16.91 -4.55 1.26
CA PRO A 50 15.78 -5.26 1.84
C PRO A 50 14.93 -4.34 2.73
N TRP A 51 13.61 -4.33 2.54
CA TRP A 51 12.70 -3.41 3.24
C TRP A 51 12.83 -3.46 4.77
N HIS A 52 13.09 -4.63 5.35
CA HIS A 52 13.33 -4.78 6.79
C HIS A 52 14.58 -4.07 7.31
N LYS A 53 15.52 -3.68 6.43
CA LYS A 53 16.70 -2.86 6.77
C LYS A 53 16.46 -1.37 6.54
N VAL A 54 15.52 -1.03 5.66
CA VAL A 54 15.11 0.36 5.39
C VAL A 54 14.34 0.91 6.58
N PHE A 55 13.47 0.09 7.17
CA PHE A 55 12.63 0.49 8.29
C PHE A 55 13.22 0.12 9.65
N HIS A 56 12.79 0.84 10.70
CA HIS A 56 13.15 0.49 12.07
C HIS A 56 12.69 -0.92 12.44
N LYS A 57 13.52 -1.66 13.21
CA LYS A 57 13.24 -3.02 13.69
C LYS A 57 11.91 -3.19 14.46
N ARG A 58 11.32 -2.10 14.95
CA ARG A 58 10.03 -2.10 15.66
C ARG A 58 8.81 -2.00 14.73
N MET A 59 9.03 -1.90 13.42
CA MET A 59 7.93 -1.80 12.47
C MET A 59 7.24 -3.17 12.31
N PRO A 60 5.90 -3.23 12.36
CA PRO A 60 5.17 -4.48 12.11
C PRO A 60 5.51 -5.06 10.73
N PRO A 61 5.75 -6.38 10.60
CA PRO A 61 6.02 -7.03 9.33
C PRO A 61 4.96 -6.75 8.25
N GLU A 62 3.69 -6.67 8.64
CA GLU A 62 2.55 -6.41 7.76
C GLU A 62 2.60 -4.99 7.19
N ALA A 63 3.11 -4.03 7.95
CA ALA A 63 3.31 -2.66 7.46
C ALA A 63 4.40 -2.63 6.38
N VAL A 64 5.49 -3.37 6.61
CA VAL A 64 6.59 -3.49 5.67
C VAL A 64 6.12 -4.18 4.38
N ASP A 65 5.33 -5.26 4.51
CA ASP A 65 4.74 -5.97 3.37
C ASP A 65 3.83 -5.06 2.55
N LEU A 66 2.92 -4.32 3.19
CA LEU A 66 2.03 -3.39 2.52
C LEU A 66 2.79 -2.33 1.72
N VAL A 67 3.81 -1.71 2.34
CA VAL A 67 4.63 -0.70 1.67
C VAL A 67 5.36 -1.30 0.46
N SER A 68 5.86 -2.53 0.58
CA SER A 68 6.52 -3.21 -0.54
C SER A 68 5.59 -3.46 -1.73
N ARG A 69 4.30 -3.72 -1.49
CA ARG A 69 3.28 -3.91 -2.54
C ARG A 69 2.86 -2.60 -3.19
N LEU A 70 2.95 -1.48 -2.46
CA LEU A 70 2.63 -0.15 -2.96
C LEU A 70 3.78 0.45 -3.77
N LEU A 71 5.01 0.27 -3.31
CA LEU A 71 6.22 0.88 -3.88
C LEU A 71 6.86 -0.06 -4.92
N GLN A 72 6.19 -0.19 -6.06
CA GLN A 72 6.64 -0.93 -7.23
C GLN A 72 6.93 0.02 -8.40
N TYR A 73 7.99 -0.25 -9.15
CA TYR A 73 8.31 0.50 -10.37
C TYR A 73 7.19 0.40 -11.40
N SER A 74 6.85 -0.84 -11.79
CA SER A 74 5.74 -1.12 -12.70
C SER A 74 4.41 -0.71 -12.07
N PRO A 75 3.67 0.27 -12.62
CA PRO A 75 2.41 0.73 -12.04
C PRO A 75 1.37 -0.38 -11.91
N ASN A 76 1.35 -1.32 -12.86
CA ASN A 76 0.42 -2.44 -12.90
C ASN A 76 0.68 -3.52 -11.84
N LEU A 77 1.85 -3.48 -11.19
CA LEU A 77 2.20 -4.41 -10.10
C LEU A 77 1.88 -3.83 -8.72
N ARG A 78 1.48 -2.55 -8.64
CA ARG A 78 1.09 -1.94 -7.38
C ARG A 78 -0.24 -2.53 -6.94
N CYS A 79 -0.38 -2.81 -5.65
CA CYS A 79 -1.69 -3.19 -5.12
C CYS A 79 -2.70 -2.07 -5.33
N THR A 80 -3.90 -2.45 -5.73
CA THR A 80 -5.03 -1.53 -5.89
C THR A 80 -5.49 -1.01 -4.53
N ALA A 81 -6.25 0.09 -4.54
CA ALA A 81 -6.80 0.64 -3.30
C ALA A 81 -7.64 -0.38 -2.52
N MET A 82 -8.45 -1.19 -3.22
CA MET A 82 -9.29 -2.20 -2.57
C MET A 82 -8.49 -3.36 -1.99
N GLU A 83 -7.46 -3.83 -2.71
CA GLU A 83 -6.53 -4.85 -2.19
C GLU A 83 -5.75 -4.35 -0.97
N ALA A 84 -5.32 -3.09 -1.00
CA ALA A 84 -4.65 -2.46 0.14
C ALA A 84 -5.58 -2.35 1.35
N LEU A 85 -6.86 -1.98 1.14
CA LEU A 85 -7.83 -1.90 2.23
C LEU A 85 -8.03 -3.26 2.91
N VAL A 86 -8.05 -4.37 2.18
CA VAL A 86 -8.18 -5.73 2.74
C VAL A 86 -6.86 -6.36 3.18
N HIS A 87 -5.77 -5.59 3.24
CA HIS A 87 -4.48 -6.07 3.68
C HIS A 87 -4.47 -6.38 5.19
N PRO A 88 -3.73 -7.42 5.65
CA PRO A 88 -3.65 -7.80 7.07
C PRO A 88 -3.21 -6.67 8.01
N PHE A 89 -2.46 -5.71 7.49
CA PHE A 89 -2.07 -4.50 8.23
C PHE A 89 -3.26 -3.73 8.83
N PHE A 90 -4.45 -3.83 8.23
CA PHE A 90 -5.66 -3.18 8.70
C PHE A 90 -6.62 -4.11 9.46
N ASP A 91 -6.24 -5.37 9.74
CA ASP A 91 -7.13 -6.33 10.40
C ASP A 91 -7.50 -5.92 11.82
N GLU A 92 -6.59 -5.27 12.56
CA GLU A 92 -6.88 -4.72 13.89
C GLU A 92 -8.07 -3.76 13.84
N LEU A 93 -8.23 -2.99 12.76
CA LEU A 93 -9.35 -2.04 12.62
C LEU A 93 -10.70 -2.74 12.43
N ARG A 94 -10.70 -4.02 12.02
CA ARG A 94 -11.90 -4.85 11.85
C ARG A 94 -12.34 -5.54 13.13
N ASP A 95 -11.50 -5.59 14.16
CA ASP A 95 -11.90 -6.13 15.46
C ASP A 95 -12.89 -5.17 16.16
N PRO A 96 -14.10 -5.64 16.53
CA PRO A 96 -15.09 -4.81 17.22
C PRO A 96 -14.62 -4.29 18.60
N ASN A 97 -13.56 -4.86 19.16
CA ASN A 97 -12.98 -4.47 20.45
C ASN A 97 -11.88 -3.40 20.32
N THR A 98 -11.40 -3.11 19.11
CA THR A 98 -10.38 -2.09 18.89
C THR A 98 -10.88 -0.71 19.31
N ARG A 99 -10.01 0.03 19.98
CA ARG A 99 -10.28 1.39 20.48
C ARG A 99 -9.12 2.30 20.10
N LEU A 100 -9.42 3.59 20.04
CA LEU A 100 -8.39 4.63 19.96
C LEU A 100 -7.53 4.61 21.23
N PRO A 101 -6.29 5.13 21.19
CA PRO A 101 -5.41 5.18 22.37
C PRO A 101 -6.00 5.94 23.58
N ASN A 102 -6.98 6.81 23.35
CA ASN A 102 -7.72 7.54 24.39
C ASN A 102 -8.94 6.75 24.94
N GLY A 103 -9.10 5.48 24.56
CA GLY A 103 -10.20 4.60 24.97
C GLY A 103 -11.50 4.77 24.20
N ARG A 104 -11.62 5.76 23.29
CA ARG A 104 -12.85 5.97 22.50
C ARG A 104 -12.99 4.93 21.39
N PHE A 105 -14.21 4.76 20.89
CA PHE A 105 -14.48 3.97 19.69
C PHE A 105 -13.78 4.56 18.46
N LEU A 106 -13.47 3.69 17.50
CA LEU A 106 -13.02 4.10 16.18
C LEU A 106 -14.12 4.91 15.47
N PRO A 107 -13.75 5.83 14.56
CA PRO A 107 -14.72 6.50 13.69
C PRO A 107 -15.42 5.47 12.77
N PRO A 108 -16.47 5.86 12.02
CA PRO A 108 -17.05 4.99 11.00
C PRO A 108 -16.01 4.62 9.94
N LEU A 109 -15.68 3.32 9.86
CA LEU A 109 -14.70 2.77 8.90
C LEU A 109 -15.34 1.91 7.81
N PHE A 110 -16.53 1.38 8.07
CA PHE A 110 -17.19 0.37 7.23
C PHE A 110 -18.49 0.84 6.60
N ASN A 111 -18.80 2.13 6.69
CA ASN A 111 -19.99 2.77 6.15
C ASN A 111 -19.85 3.11 4.65
N PHE A 112 -19.34 2.15 3.86
CA PHE A 112 -19.21 2.29 2.42
C PHE A 112 -20.56 2.60 1.78
N LYS A 113 -20.54 3.31 0.67
CA LYS A 113 -21.70 3.61 -0.18
C LYS A 113 -21.75 2.67 -1.38
N PRO A 114 -22.94 2.46 -1.99
CA PRO A 114 -23.08 1.55 -3.12
C PRO A 114 -22.13 1.83 -4.31
N HIS A 115 -21.81 3.10 -4.57
CA HIS A 115 -20.88 3.45 -5.65
C HIS A 115 -19.42 3.17 -5.32
N GLU A 116 -19.03 3.13 -4.05
CA GLU A 116 -17.67 2.79 -3.62
C GLU A 116 -17.40 1.29 -3.77
N LEU A 117 -18.44 0.47 -3.67
CA LEU A 117 -18.36 -0.99 -3.82
C LEU A 117 -18.71 -1.48 -5.24
N LYS A 118 -19.03 -0.55 -6.16
CA LYS A 118 -19.44 -0.91 -7.51
C LYS A 118 -18.29 -1.59 -8.26
N GLY A 119 -18.51 -2.83 -8.70
CA GLY A 119 -17.51 -3.61 -9.44
C GLY A 119 -16.43 -4.25 -8.57
N VAL A 120 -16.54 -4.14 -7.24
CA VAL A 120 -15.64 -4.82 -6.32
C VAL A 120 -16.03 -6.29 -6.23
N PRO A 121 -15.09 -7.24 -6.37
CA PRO A 121 -15.36 -8.67 -6.22
C PRO A 121 -15.96 -9.02 -4.85
N SER A 122 -16.93 -9.94 -4.83
CA SER A 122 -17.66 -10.29 -3.60
C SER A 122 -16.77 -10.79 -2.45
N ASP A 123 -15.68 -11.49 -2.75
CA ASP A 123 -14.70 -11.99 -1.78
C ASP A 123 -13.92 -10.83 -1.12
N ILE A 124 -13.61 -9.78 -1.88
CA ILE A 124 -12.99 -8.56 -1.34
C ILE A 124 -13.99 -7.81 -0.47
N VAL A 125 -15.25 -7.69 -0.88
CA VAL A 125 -16.28 -7.02 -0.06
C VAL A 125 -16.51 -7.76 1.26
N ALA A 126 -16.52 -9.10 1.25
CA ALA A 126 -16.63 -9.92 2.45
C ALA A 126 -15.46 -9.74 3.43
N LYS A 127 -14.24 -9.50 2.92
CA LYS A 127 -13.08 -9.15 3.76
C LYS A 127 -13.10 -7.69 4.21
N LEU A 128 -13.64 -6.81 3.39
CA LEU A 128 -13.67 -5.37 3.66
C LEU A 128 -14.64 -5.01 4.78
N ILE A 129 -15.84 -5.62 4.77
CA ILE A 129 -16.92 -5.33 5.72
C ILE A 129 -17.02 -6.49 6.73
N PRO A 130 -16.58 -6.31 7.98
CA PRO A 130 -16.69 -7.35 8.99
C PRO A 130 -18.16 -7.63 9.38
N GLU A 131 -18.43 -8.83 9.89
CA GLU A 131 -19.79 -9.28 10.26
C GLU A 131 -20.55 -8.30 11.15
N HIS A 132 -19.87 -7.70 12.14
CA HIS A 132 -20.49 -6.73 13.05
C HIS A 132 -20.93 -5.43 12.36
N ALA A 133 -20.35 -5.11 11.20
CA ALA A 133 -20.63 -3.92 10.42
C ALA A 133 -21.60 -4.15 9.24
N LYS A 134 -21.96 -5.39 8.91
CA LYS A 134 -22.85 -5.71 7.77
C LYS A 134 -24.17 -4.92 7.77
N LYS A 135 -24.73 -4.66 8.95
CA LYS A 135 -25.98 -3.88 9.09
C LYS A 135 -25.87 -2.45 8.53
N GLN A 136 -24.66 -1.89 8.45
CA GLN A 136 -24.39 -0.55 7.90
C GLN A 136 -24.42 -0.56 6.36
N CYS A 137 -24.26 -1.74 5.76
CA CYS A 137 -24.21 -1.96 4.32
C CYS A 137 -25.27 -2.98 3.90
N SER A 138 -26.51 -2.84 4.38
CA SER A 138 -27.61 -3.80 4.14
C SER A 138 -27.98 -4.01 2.67
N TYR A 139 -27.53 -3.12 1.77
CA TYR A 139 -27.68 -3.25 0.32
C TYR A 139 -26.65 -4.21 -0.31
N VAL A 140 -25.61 -4.57 0.42
CA VAL A 140 -24.63 -5.59 0.04
C VAL A 140 -25.22 -6.90 0.55
N GLY A 141 -25.86 -7.68 -0.32
CA GLY A 141 -26.51 -8.94 0.05
C GLY A 141 -25.52 -10.07 0.40
N LEU A 142 -24.75 -9.86 1.47
CA LEU A 142 -23.77 -10.77 2.08
C LEU A 142 -24.34 -11.51 3.30
#